data_AF-A0A7J9PCX3-F1
#
_entry.id   AF-A0A7J9PCX3-F1
#
_cell.length_a   1.000
_cell.length_b   1.000
_cell.length_c   1.000
_cell.angle_alpha   90.00
_cell.angle_beta   90.00
_cell.angle_gamma   90.00
#
_symmetry.space_group_name_H-M   'P 1'
#
loop_
_entity.id
_entity.type
_entity.pdbx_description
1 polymer ?
#
loop_
_entity_poly.entity_id
_entity_poly.type
_entity_poly.pdbx_seq_one_letter_code
_entity_poly.pdbx_strand_id
1 'polypeptide(L)' 'MTILLSIKPKYVEELLKSSKKSIFKKYDKNELVFIYSSYQVKRIVGTFSVGDIIENCPKILWN' A
#
# COMPACT_ATOMS: atom_id res chain seq x y z
N MET A 1 -11.05 -7.50 -6.55
CA MET A 1 -11.30 -8.00 -5.18
C MET A 1 -11.00 -6.88 -4.19
N THR A 2 -11.51 -6.95 -2.95
CA THR A 2 -11.24 -5.94 -1.92
C THR A 2 -10.25 -6.48 -0.90
N ILE A 3 -9.15 -5.76 -0.67
CA ILE A 3 -8.08 -6.18 0.24
C ILE A 3 -7.95 -5.19 1.40
N LEU A 4 -7.73 -5.70 2.61
CA LEU A 4 -7.35 -4.91 3.76
C LEU A 4 -5.83 -5.00 3.98
N LEU A 5 -5.14 -3.86 3.92
CA LEU A 5 -3.71 -3.75 4.13
C LEU A 5 -3.41 -3.10 5.48
N SER A 6 -2.85 -3.87 6.41
CA SER A 6 -2.38 -3.36 7.70
C SER A 6 -0.99 -2.71 7.57
N ILE A 7 -0.90 -1.43 7.93
CA ILE A 7 0.34 -0.63 7.86
C ILE A 7 0.62 0.02 9.23
N LYS A 8 1.89 0.19 9.60
CA LYS A 8 2.26 0.96 10.80
C LYS A 8 1.99 2.46 10.57
N PRO A 9 1.48 3.21 11.57
CA PRO A 9 1.11 4.62 11.40
C PRO A 9 2.19 5.50 10.79
N LYS A 10 3.46 5.29 11.17
CA LYS A 10 4.59 6.07 10.64
C LYS A 10 4.68 6.06 9.10
N TYR A 11 4.32 4.95 8.46
CA TYR A 11 4.31 4.84 7.01
C TYR A 11 3.01 5.36 6.39
N VAL A 12 1.90 5.35 7.14
CA VAL A 12 0.60 5.94 6.74
C VAL A 12 0.71 7.45 6.57
N GLU A 13 1.49 8.13 7.40
CA GLU A 13 1.69 9.57 7.22
C GLU A 13 2.46 9.88 5.94
N GLU A 14 3.49 9.08 5.61
CA GLU A 14 4.21 9.18 4.34
C GLU A 14 3.28 8.78 3.18
N LEU A 15 2.56 7.65 3.30
CA LEU A 15 1.20 7.31 2.81
C LEU A 15 0.40 8.49 2.24
N LEU A 16 0.04 9.42 3.10
CA LEU A 16 -0.89 10.48 2.77
C LEU A 16 -0.20 11.71 2.15
N LYS A 17 1.10 11.90 2.41
CA LYS A 17 1.87 13.06 1.91
C LYS A 17 2.37 12.92 0.46
N SER A 18 2.59 11.69 -0.02
CA SER A 18 3.12 11.44 -1.38
C SER A 18 2.12 10.70 -2.27
N SER A 19 2.01 11.12 -3.53
CA SER A 19 1.05 10.60 -4.51
C SER A 19 1.48 9.28 -5.20
N LYS A 20 2.78 8.98 -5.28
CA LYS A 20 3.30 7.76 -5.94
C LYS A 20 3.98 6.84 -4.94
N LYS A 21 3.52 5.60 -4.84
CA LYS A 21 4.12 4.61 -3.93
C LYS A 21 4.07 3.19 -4.46
N SER A 22 5.14 2.48 -4.20
CA SER A 22 5.33 1.06 -4.48
C SER A 22 5.08 0.26 -3.20
N ILE A 23 4.23 -0.77 -3.28
CA ILE A 23 3.96 -1.69 -2.18
C ILE A 23 4.49 -3.06 -2.60
N PHE A 24 5.39 -3.63 -1.80
CA PHE A 24 5.99 -4.92 -2.04
C PHE A 24 5.07 -6.05 -1.60
N LYS A 25 4.03 -6.31 -2.39
CA LYS A 25 3.17 -7.48 -2.21
C LYS A 25 2.58 -7.88 -3.56
N LYS A 26 2.33 -9.17 -3.72
CA LYS A 26 1.60 -9.69 -4.88
C LYS A 26 0.14 -9.25 -4.76
N TYR A 27 -0.30 -8.40 -5.68
CA TYR A 27 -1.69 -7.97 -5.85
C TYR A 27 -2.14 -8.35 -7.25
N ASP A 28 -3.45 -8.38 -7.47
CA ASP A 28 -4.01 -8.44 -8.82
C ASP A 28 -4.35 -7.03 -9.31
N LYS A 29 -4.32 -6.84 -10.63
CA LYS A 29 -4.76 -5.58 -11.25
C LYS A 29 -6.23 -5.33 -10.92
N ASN A 30 -6.61 -4.07 -10.70
CA ASN A 30 -7.97 -3.63 -10.37
C ASN A 30 -8.47 -4.07 -8.98
N GLU A 31 -7.58 -4.35 -8.03
CA GLU A 31 -7.97 -4.54 -6.64
C GLU A 31 -8.16 -3.21 -5.90
N LEU A 32 -9.23 -3.12 -5.11
CA LEU A 32 -9.47 -2.00 -4.21
C LEU A 32 -8.84 -2.32 -2.86
N VAL A 33 -7.86 -1.53 -2.45
CA VAL A 33 -7.11 -1.77 -1.21
C VAL A 33 -7.50 -0.73 -0.17
N PHE A 34 -7.92 -1.21 1.00
CA PHE A 34 -8.18 -0.41 2.19
C PHE A 34 -6.93 -0.37 3.06
N ILE A 35 -6.46 0.81 3.40
CA ILE A 35 -5.33 0.99 4.31
C ILE A 35 -5.87 1.03 5.74
N TYR A 36 -5.54 0.01 6.53
CA TYR A 36 -5.76 -0.03 7.96
C TYR A 36 -4.50 0.40 8.70
N SER A 37 -4.58 1.51 9.42
CA SER A 37 -3.49 1.93 10.29
C SER A 37 -3.53 1.14 11.59
N SER A 38 -2.44 0.46 11.89
CA SER A 38 -2.32 -0.45 13.03
C SER A 38 -2.12 0.31 14.37
N TYR A 39 -1.27 -0.19 15.28
CA TYR A 39 -1.16 0.25 16.67
C TYR A 39 -1.16 1.80 16.83
N GLN A 40 -1.85 2.31 17.87
CA GLN A 40 -2.22 3.72 18.15
C GLN A 40 -3.38 4.31 17.33
N VAL A 41 -3.55 3.97 16.04
CA VAL A 41 -4.62 4.55 15.19
C VAL A 41 -5.82 3.62 15.04
N LYS A 42 -5.59 2.32 14.82
CA LYS A 42 -6.60 1.23 14.81
C LYS A 42 -7.87 1.53 13.98
N ARG A 43 -7.72 2.10 12.79
CA ARG A 43 -8.83 2.38 11.87
C ARG A 43 -8.39 2.40 10.41
N ILE A 44 -9.38 2.33 9.51
CA ILE A 44 -9.17 2.59 8.09
C ILE A 44 -8.87 4.08 7.91
N VAL A 45 -7.84 4.38 7.14
CA VAL A 45 -7.31 5.75 6.95
C VAL A 45 -7.28 6.18 5.49
N GLY A 46 -7.59 5.27 4.57
CA GLY A 46 -7.66 5.59 3.14
C GLY A 46 -7.88 4.34 2.30
N THR A 47 -8.09 4.58 1.01
CA THR A 47 -8.23 3.53 0.00
C THR A 47 -7.49 3.91 -1.26
N PHE A 48 -7.09 2.92 -2.06
CA PHE A 48 -6.54 3.13 -3.39
C PHE A 48 -6.86 1.95 -4.29
N SER A 49 -6.84 2.19 -5.60
CA SER A 49 -6.97 1.15 -6.62
C SER A 49 -5.58 0.75 -7.11
N VAL A 50 -5.34 -0.55 -7.28
CA VAL A 50 -4.09 -1.06 -7.84
C VAL A 50 -4.06 -0.77 -9.35
N GLY A 51 -3.09 0.05 -9.77
CA GLY A 51 -2.81 0.34 -11.17
C GLY A 51 -1.85 -0.68 -11.78
N ASP A 52 -0.72 -0.20 -12.31
CA ASP A 52 0.31 -1.07 -12.87
C ASP A 52 1.13 -1.78 -11.80
N ILE A 53 1.38 -3.06 -12.04
CA ILE A 53 2.15 -3.93 -11.16
C ILE A 53 3.48 -4.23 -11.84
N ILE A 54 4.57 -3.92 -11.14
CA ILE A 54 5.93 -4.21 -11.58
C ILE A 54 6.45 -5.36 -10.71
N GLU A 55 6.71 -6.51 -11.33
CA GLU A 55 7.25 -7.69 -10.65
C GLU A 55 8.72 -7.86 -11.05
N ASN A 56 9.63 -7.74 -10.08
CA ASN A 56 11.05 -7.96 -10.29
C ASN A 56 11.76 -8.28 -8.97
N CYS A 57 13.04 -8.64 -9.04
CA CYS A 57 13.87 -8.87 -7.86
C CYS A 57 14.05 -7.56 -7.05
N PRO A 58 14.08 -7.61 -5.70
CA PRO A 58 14.20 -6.41 -4.86
C PRO A 58 15.39 -5.52 -5.21
N LYS A 59 16.54 -6.11 -5.57
CA LYS A 59 17.74 -5.36 -5.99
C LYS A 59 17.50 -4.52 -7.24
N ILE A 60 16.66 -4.98 -8.16
CA ILE A 60 16.31 -4.25 -9.39
C ILE A 60 15.22 -3.21 -9.10
N LEU A 61 14.26 -3.52 -8.21
CA LEU A 61 13.20 -2.58 -7.83
C LEU A 61 13.69 -1.38 -7.00
N TRP A 62 14.83 -1.53 -6.32
CA TRP A 62 15.39 -0.51 -5.43
C TRP A 62 16.54 0.30 -6.05
N ASN A 63 17.02 -0.12 -7.22
CA ASN A 63 17.97 0.63 -8.05
C ASN A 63 17.23 1.67 -8.89
#